data_AF-A0A7S2Q909-F1
#
_entry.id   AF-A0A7S2Q909-F1
#
_cell.length_a   1.000
_cell.length_b   1.000
_cell.length_c   1.000
_cell.angle_alpha   90.00
_cell.angle_beta   90.00
_cell.angle_gamma   90.00
#
_symmetry.space_group_name_H-M   'P 1'
#
loop_
_entity.id
_entity.type
_entity.pdbx_description
1 polymer ?
#
loop_
_entity_poly.entity_id
_entity_poly.type
_entity_poly.pdbx_seq_one_letter_code
_entity_poly.pdbx_strand_id
1 'polypeptide(L)'
;RPPPPPPPPPFEFEPSGPCSGSGEVCESPGWVYCQDAECSGPVVVDGVLVAKCLCWAPTNTNTSMLPAGDNAGASCVINKQRGGAPLPAGGTSMCDAIKAGALISTWGPKGWKPPLVASECAAGTAFGWCWGAPCTLVDGDIVCDCPMVSVNSNATQYLSLSTRACAEEADPCKMTHNGDPAGSEVKLHQHFAQCSANPPDPCAPTP
;
A
#
# COMPACT_ATOMS: atom_id res chain seq x y z
N ARG A 1 19.54 -25.39 -20.03
CA ARG A 1 18.62 -24.23 -19.91
C ARG A 1 19.33 -23.21 -19.02
N PRO A 2 19.49 -21.94 -19.43
CA PRO A 2 20.01 -20.93 -18.51
C PRO A 2 19.06 -20.76 -17.32
N PRO A 3 19.56 -20.38 -16.13
CA PRO A 3 18.71 -20.08 -14.99
C PRO A 3 17.76 -18.92 -15.33
N PRO A 4 16.55 -18.87 -14.74
CA PRO A 4 15.67 -17.72 -14.90
C PRO A 4 16.38 -16.46 -14.41
N PRO A 5 16.11 -15.29 -15.01
CA PRO A 5 16.66 -14.02 -14.53
C PRO A 5 16.25 -13.79 -13.08
N PRO A 6 17.09 -13.10 -12.28
CA PRO A 6 16.73 -12.75 -10.92
C PRO A 6 15.47 -11.87 -10.91
N PRO A 7 14.64 -11.95 -9.87
CA PRO A 7 13.49 -11.07 -9.73
C PRO A 7 13.95 -9.60 -9.67
N PRO A 8 13.16 -8.66 -10.20
CA PRO A 8 13.47 -7.25 -10.10
C PRO A 8 13.45 -6.81 -8.63
N PRO A 9 14.30 -5.83 -8.22
CA PRO A 9 14.24 -5.26 -6.88
C PRO A 9 12.96 -4.43 -6.68
N PRO A 10 12.61 -4.08 -5.42
CA PRO A 10 11.60 -3.05 -5.15
C PRO A 10 11.90 -1.75 -5.90
N PHE A 11 10.85 -1.01 -6.25
CA PHE A 11 10.99 0.33 -6.81
C PHE A 11 11.59 1.27 -5.77
N GLU A 12 12.67 1.95 -6.12
CA GLU A 12 13.28 2.97 -5.28
C GLU A 12 12.48 4.27 -5.38
N PHE A 13 11.67 4.54 -4.35
CA PHE A 13 10.83 5.73 -4.31
C PHE A 13 11.61 6.94 -3.78
N GLU A 14 11.44 8.06 -4.48
CA GLU A 14 11.97 9.36 -4.11
C GLU A 14 10.81 10.26 -3.64
N PRO A 15 10.85 10.82 -2.43
CA PRO A 15 9.76 11.66 -1.88
C PRO A 15 9.37 12.89 -2.72
N SER A 16 10.29 13.41 -3.52
CA SER A 16 10.06 14.48 -4.50
C SER A 16 10.21 13.99 -5.94
N GLY A 17 10.07 12.69 -6.14
CA GLY A 17 10.32 12.00 -7.39
C GLY A 17 9.11 11.96 -8.32
N PRO A 18 9.21 11.21 -9.42
CA PRO A 18 8.21 11.23 -10.48
C PRO A 18 6.90 10.51 -10.13
N CYS A 19 6.82 9.80 -9.00
CA CYS A 19 5.60 9.14 -8.52
C CYS A 19 5.07 9.74 -7.19
N SER A 20 5.59 10.87 -6.74
CA SER A 20 5.22 11.48 -5.45
C SER A 20 4.08 12.51 -5.54
N GLY A 21 3.29 12.47 -6.61
CA GLY A 21 2.19 13.42 -6.83
C GLY A 21 1.07 13.33 -5.77
N SER A 22 0.23 14.36 -5.76
CA SER A 22 -0.86 14.51 -4.79
C SER A 22 -2.04 13.56 -5.04
N GLY A 23 -2.97 13.51 -4.10
CA GLY A 23 -4.26 12.87 -4.29
C GLY A 23 -5.37 13.86 -4.66
N GLU A 24 -6.45 13.34 -5.23
CA GLU A 24 -7.69 14.07 -5.47
C GLU A 24 -8.92 13.23 -5.10
N VAL A 25 -10.04 13.91 -4.89
CA VAL A 25 -11.31 13.26 -4.53
C VAL A 25 -11.94 12.59 -5.74
N CYS A 26 -12.36 11.34 -5.58
CA CYS A 26 -13.24 10.65 -6.52
C CYS A 26 -14.49 10.16 -5.79
N GLU A 27 -15.65 10.55 -6.32
CA GLU A 27 -16.95 10.09 -5.88
C GLU A 27 -17.42 8.95 -6.79
N SER A 28 -17.21 7.71 -6.36
CA SER A 28 -17.68 6.52 -7.07
C SER A 28 -17.87 5.36 -6.10
N PRO A 29 -18.96 4.58 -6.19
CA PRO A 29 -19.01 3.30 -5.51
C PRO A 29 -17.91 2.37 -6.04
N GLY A 30 -17.51 1.37 -5.26
CA GLY A 30 -16.64 0.28 -5.73
C GLY A 30 -15.14 0.55 -5.66
N TRP A 31 -14.71 1.63 -5.03
CA TRP A 31 -13.30 1.80 -4.67
C TRP A 31 -12.89 0.79 -3.57
N VAL A 32 -11.60 0.46 -3.53
CA VAL A 32 -11.05 -0.59 -2.65
C VAL A 32 -10.17 0.03 -1.57
N TYR A 33 -10.26 -0.45 -0.35
CA TYR A 33 -9.43 -0.06 0.78
C TYR A 33 -8.39 -1.15 1.09
N CYS A 34 -7.12 -0.76 1.15
CA CYS A 34 -6.00 -1.68 1.38
C CYS A 34 -5.05 -1.25 2.52
N GLN A 35 -5.41 -0.24 3.30
CA GLN A 35 -4.44 0.40 4.19
C GLN A 35 -3.93 -0.55 5.28
N ASP A 36 -4.81 -1.35 5.87
CA ASP A 36 -4.51 -2.37 6.87
C ASP A 36 -4.43 -3.78 6.28
N ALA A 37 -4.29 -3.88 4.95
CA ALA A 37 -4.31 -5.16 4.25
C ALA A 37 -3.11 -6.04 4.64
N GLU A 38 -3.41 -7.29 4.95
CA GLU A 38 -2.40 -8.34 5.04
C GLU A 38 -1.92 -8.67 3.62
N CYS A 39 -0.61 -8.69 3.40
CA CYS A 39 -0.04 -8.96 2.09
C CYS A 39 0.77 -10.26 2.08
N SER A 40 0.70 -10.96 0.96
CA SER A 40 1.61 -12.05 0.63
C SER A 40 3.05 -11.56 0.50
N GLY A 41 4.00 -12.50 0.50
CA GLY A 41 5.36 -12.22 0.09
C GLY A 41 5.47 -11.74 -1.38
N PRO A 42 6.54 -11.05 -1.76
CA PRO A 42 6.68 -10.48 -3.10
C PRO A 42 6.64 -11.53 -4.23
N VAL A 43 5.90 -11.21 -5.29
CA VAL A 43 5.78 -12.01 -6.52
C VAL A 43 5.96 -11.12 -7.74
N VAL A 44 6.30 -11.70 -8.90
CA VAL A 44 6.43 -10.94 -10.15
C VAL A 44 5.16 -11.07 -10.98
N VAL A 45 4.55 -9.95 -11.33
CA VAL A 45 3.39 -9.85 -12.23
C VAL A 45 3.74 -8.88 -13.36
N ASP A 46 3.66 -9.32 -14.61
CA ASP A 46 3.98 -8.51 -15.79
C ASP A 46 5.36 -7.80 -15.73
N GLY A 47 6.34 -8.45 -15.09
CA GLY A 47 7.69 -7.91 -14.91
C GLY A 47 7.86 -6.92 -13.74
N VAL A 48 6.81 -6.72 -12.93
CA VAL A 48 6.82 -5.85 -11.75
C VAL A 48 6.83 -6.69 -10.48
N LEU A 49 7.68 -6.34 -9.51
CA LEU A 49 7.65 -6.94 -8.17
C LEU A 49 6.47 -6.34 -7.39
N VAL A 50 5.48 -7.17 -7.04
CA VAL A 50 4.28 -6.77 -6.32
C VAL A 50 4.06 -7.66 -5.11
N ALA A 51 3.36 -7.17 -4.10
CA ALA A 51 2.72 -7.97 -3.08
C ALA A 51 1.22 -8.07 -3.39
N LYS A 52 0.67 -9.30 -3.30
CA LYS A 52 -0.79 -9.50 -3.36
C LYS A 52 -1.35 -9.16 -1.98
N CYS A 53 -2.12 -8.09 -1.86
CA CYS A 53 -2.68 -7.62 -0.60
C CYS A 53 -4.19 -7.86 -0.56
N LEU A 54 -4.68 -8.43 0.54
CA LEU A 54 -6.09 -8.71 0.75
C LEU A 54 -6.81 -7.44 1.21
N CYS A 55 -7.67 -6.92 0.35
CA CYS A 55 -8.34 -5.65 0.52
C CYS A 55 -9.86 -5.85 0.54
N TRP A 56 -10.60 -4.76 0.79
CA TRP A 56 -12.06 -4.82 0.84
C TRP A 56 -12.67 -3.52 0.33
N ALA A 57 -13.93 -3.59 -0.12
CA ALA A 57 -14.66 -2.43 -0.61
C ALA A 57 -15.65 -1.94 0.44
N PRO A 58 -15.53 -0.71 0.96
CA PRO A 58 -16.51 -0.15 1.88
C PRO A 58 -17.85 0.09 1.20
N THR A 59 -18.93 -0.16 1.96
CA THR A 59 -20.31 0.02 1.50
C THR A 59 -20.98 1.27 2.07
N ASN A 60 -20.30 1.96 3.00
CA ASN A 60 -20.84 3.08 3.77
C ASN A 60 -20.44 4.46 3.20
N THR A 61 -19.66 4.51 2.12
CA THR A 61 -19.21 5.75 1.48
C THR A 61 -18.85 5.53 0.01
N ASN A 62 -19.11 6.52 -0.83
CA ASN A 62 -18.64 6.58 -2.23
C ASN A 62 -17.48 7.56 -2.41
N THR A 63 -17.21 8.39 -1.40
CA THR A 63 -16.09 9.33 -1.41
C THR A 63 -14.79 8.58 -1.14
N SER A 64 -13.81 8.78 -2.01
CA SER A 64 -12.44 8.31 -1.83
C SER A 64 -11.43 9.35 -2.34
N MET A 65 -10.16 9.15 -2.02
CA MET A 65 -9.01 9.93 -2.44
C MET A 65 -8.07 9.03 -3.27
N LEU A 66 -7.96 9.28 -4.57
CA LEU A 66 -7.13 8.52 -5.50
C LEU A 66 -5.90 9.35 -5.95
N PRO A 67 -4.86 8.75 -6.55
CA PRO A 67 -3.74 9.49 -7.13
C PRO A 67 -4.23 10.51 -8.16
N ALA A 68 -3.80 11.77 -8.12
CA ALA A 68 -4.36 12.84 -8.96
C ALA A 68 -3.89 12.83 -10.43
N GLY A 69 -2.90 12.01 -10.78
CA GLY A 69 -2.32 12.03 -12.11
C GLY A 69 -1.46 10.82 -12.42
N ASP A 70 -0.74 10.90 -13.54
CA ASP A 70 0.22 9.89 -13.99
C ASP A 70 1.51 9.86 -13.16
N ASN A 71 1.73 10.89 -12.34
CA ASN A 71 2.90 11.10 -11.50
C ASN A 71 2.65 10.73 -10.02
N ALA A 72 1.62 9.93 -9.72
CA ALA A 72 1.23 9.62 -8.35
C ALA A 72 0.84 8.15 -8.17
N GLY A 73 1.15 7.61 -6.99
CA GLY A 73 0.65 6.31 -6.54
C GLY A 73 1.25 5.09 -7.23
N ALA A 74 0.68 3.94 -6.90
CA ALA A 74 1.06 2.62 -7.36
C ALA A 74 0.96 2.46 -8.87
N SER A 75 -0.05 3.06 -9.52
CA SER A 75 -0.18 3.01 -10.97
C SER A 75 0.98 3.68 -11.69
N CYS A 76 1.52 4.80 -11.16
CA CYS A 76 2.74 5.43 -11.66
C CYS A 76 3.94 4.48 -11.57
N VAL A 77 4.14 3.84 -10.41
CA VAL A 77 5.25 2.90 -10.17
C VAL A 77 5.16 1.71 -11.12
N ILE A 78 3.99 1.06 -11.19
CA ILE A 78 3.75 -0.07 -12.08
C ILE A 78 3.97 0.32 -13.54
N ASN A 79 3.45 1.46 -13.99
CA ASN A 79 3.58 1.91 -15.39
C ASN A 79 5.02 2.22 -15.79
N LYS A 80 5.89 2.61 -14.84
CA LYS A 80 7.33 2.83 -15.10
C LYS A 80 8.11 1.53 -15.25
N GLN A 81 7.61 0.43 -14.70
CA GLN A 81 8.32 -0.84 -14.64
C GLN A 81 7.78 -1.87 -15.65
N ARG A 82 6.48 -1.86 -15.94
CA ARG A 82 5.84 -2.85 -16.82
C ARG A 82 6.13 -2.57 -18.30
N GLY A 83 6.21 -3.64 -19.09
CA GLY A 83 6.28 -3.57 -20.56
C GLY A 83 4.92 -3.69 -21.28
N GLY A 84 3.83 -3.81 -20.52
CA GLY A 84 2.46 -4.03 -21.05
C GLY A 84 1.67 -2.75 -21.28
N ALA A 85 0.36 -2.91 -21.56
CA ALA A 85 -0.57 -1.78 -21.67
C ALA A 85 -0.59 -0.97 -20.37
N PRO A 86 -0.58 0.37 -20.40
CA PRO A 86 -0.55 1.17 -19.18
C PRO A 86 -1.84 1.00 -18.37
N LEU A 87 -1.71 0.99 -17.04
CA LEU A 87 -2.83 1.22 -16.12
C LEU A 87 -3.37 2.65 -16.30
N PRO A 88 -4.64 2.92 -15.96
CA PRO A 88 -5.17 4.27 -15.95
C PRO A 88 -4.24 5.21 -15.20
N ALA A 89 -3.93 6.35 -15.81
CA ALA A 89 -3.36 7.47 -15.07
C ALA A 89 -4.34 7.86 -13.96
N GLY A 90 -3.83 8.38 -12.85
CA GLY A 90 -4.66 8.90 -11.77
C GLY A 90 -5.72 9.94 -12.23
N GLY A 91 -6.40 10.53 -11.26
CA GLY A 91 -7.40 11.56 -11.47
C GLY A 91 -8.60 11.05 -12.25
N THR A 92 -9.09 11.87 -13.20
CA THR A 92 -10.31 11.58 -13.95
C THR A 92 -10.29 10.20 -14.61
N SER A 93 -9.19 9.79 -15.25
CA SER A 93 -9.14 8.48 -15.92
C SER A 93 -9.25 7.30 -14.95
N MET A 94 -8.66 7.41 -13.77
CA MET A 94 -8.80 6.39 -12.74
C MET A 94 -10.20 6.41 -12.12
N CYS A 95 -10.75 7.60 -11.85
CA CYS A 95 -12.10 7.74 -11.31
C CYS A 95 -13.15 7.17 -12.26
N ASP A 96 -13.01 7.41 -13.57
CA ASP A 96 -13.90 6.88 -14.58
C ASP A 96 -13.73 5.37 -14.77
N ALA A 97 -12.51 4.83 -14.61
CA ALA A 97 -12.29 3.39 -14.57
C ALA A 97 -13.03 2.75 -13.38
N ILE A 98 -13.00 3.37 -12.19
CA ILE A 98 -13.73 2.89 -11.01
C ILE A 98 -15.25 2.90 -11.28
N LYS A 99 -15.78 4.00 -11.85
CA LYS A 99 -17.20 4.08 -12.23
C LYS A 99 -17.60 3.03 -13.27
N ALA A 100 -16.66 2.64 -14.14
CA ALA A 100 -16.85 1.57 -15.12
C ALA A 100 -16.70 0.15 -14.50
N GLY A 101 -16.43 0.04 -13.20
CA GLY A 101 -16.35 -1.22 -12.47
C GLY A 101 -14.93 -1.74 -12.24
N ALA A 102 -13.89 -0.98 -12.56
CA ALA A 102 -12.53 -1.36 -12.20
C ALA A 102 -12.34 -1.30 -10.69
N LEU A 103 -11.81 -2.38 -10.10
CA LEU A 103 -11.44 -2.41 -8.70
C LEU A 103 -10.05 -1.77 -8.57
N ILE A 104 -9.99 -0.63 -7.89
CA ILE A 104 -8.76 0.13 -7.68
C ILE A 104 -8.68 0.51 -6.22
N SER A 105 -7.51 0.25 -5.63
CA SER A 105 -7.22 0.64 -4.27
C SER A 105 -7.06 2.15 -4.17
N THR A 106 -7.84 2.78 -3.31
CA THR A 106 -7.79 4.22 -3.04
C THR A 106 -7.77 4.44 -1.54
N TRP A 107 -7.78 5.71 -1.13
CA TRP A 107 -7.89 6.09 0.26
C TRP A 107 -9.35 6.48 0.57
N GLY A 108 -9.86 6.19 1.77
CA GLY A 108 -11.18 6.67 2.20
C GLY A 108 -11.34 8.19 2.35
N PRO A 109 -12.50 8.69 2.78
CA PRO A 109 -12.64 10.12 3.07
C PRO A 109 -11.81 10.50 4.30
N LYS A 110 -11.38 11.77 4.37
CA LYS A 110 -10.64 12.30 5.53
C LYS A 110 -11.44 12.07 6.81
N GLY A 111 -10.80 11.47 7.82
CA GLY A 111 -11.42 11.20 9.13
C GLY A 111 -12.16 9.86 9.23
N TRP A 112 -12.21 9.07 8.15
CA TRP A 112 -12.71 7.70 8.18
C TRP A 112 -11.55 6.71 8.02
N LYS A 113 -11.46 5.73 8.93
CA LYS A 113 -10.60 4.56 8.82
C LYS A 113 -11.09 3.48 9.80
N PRO A 114 -11.00 2.19 9.46
CA PRO A 114 -11.04 1.13 10.45
C PRO A 114 -9.96 1.33 11.53
N PRO A 115 -10.09 0.67 12.70
CA PRO A 115 -9.01 0.60 13.66
C PRO A 115 -7.78 -0.06 13.02
N LEU A 116 -6.77 0.74 12.76
CA LEU A 116 -5.47 0.29 12.25
C LEU A 116 -4.35 0.94 13.07
N VAL A 117 -3.23 0.24 13.13
CA VAL A 117 -2.05 0.63 13.89
C VAL A 117 -0.86 0.78 12.95
N ALA A 118 0.18 1.47 13.40
CA ALA A 118 1.43 1.59 12.67
C ALA A 118 2.56 0.85 13.40
N SER A 119 3.50 0.28 12.65
CA SER A 119 4.78 -0.19 13.19
C SER A 119 5.93 0.66 12.67
N GLU A 120 6.88 0.99 13.55
CA GLU A 120 8.11 1.71 13.22
C GLU A 120 9.20 0.74 12.79
N CYS A 121 9.58 0.81 11.52
CA CYS A 121 10.59 -0.03 10.91
C CYS A 121 11.82 0.76 10.50
N ALA A 122 12.94 0.04 10.36
CA ALA A 122 14.20 0.64 9.93
C ALA A 122 14.05 1.33 8.57
N ALA A 123 14.83 2.39 8.38
CA ALA A 123 14.98 3.05 7.10
C ALA A 123 15.29 2.03 5.99
N GLY A 124 14.68 2.21 4.80
CA GLY A 124 14.84 1.31 3.66
C GLY A 124 14.04 -0.01 3.75
N THR A 125 13.25 -0.23 4.80
CA THR A 125 12.32 -1.38 4.84
C THR A 125 11.37 -1.32 3.64
N ALA A 126 11.29 -2.41 2.88
CA ALA A 126 10.40 -2.50 1.72
C ALA A 126 8.95 -2.76 2.16
N PHE A 127 7.99 -2.22 1.42
CA PHE A 127 6.55 -2.34 1.70
C PHE A 127 5.77 -2.44 0.39
N GLY A 128 4.54 -2.95 0.45
CA GLY A 128 3.61 -2.89 -0.68
C GLY A 128 2.95 -1.53 -0.72
N TRP A 129 3.05 -0.78 -1.82
CA TRP A 129 2.39 0.53 -1.89
C TRP A 129 1.06 0.43 -2.64
N CYS A 130 -0.07 0.37 -1.92
CA CYS A 130 -1.35 0.03 -2.56
C CYS A 130 -2.14 1.21 -3.11
N TRP A 131 -1.78 2.47 -2.85
CA TRP A 131 -2.60 3.61 -3.26
C TRP A 131 -2.59 3.82 -4.78
N GLY A 132 -3.70 3.52 -5.45
CA GLY A 132 -3.84 3.47 -6.91
C GLY A 132 -3.56 2.09 -7.53
N ALA A 133 -3.39 1.05 -6.73
CA ALA A 133 -3.06 -0.30 -7.23
C ALA A 133 -4.29 -0.94 -7.89
N PRO A 134 -4.11 -1.68 -9.01
CA PRO A 134 -5.18 -2.45 -9.61
C PRO A 134 -5.52 -3.66 -8.74
N CYS A 135 -6.80 -4.00 -8.70
CA CYS A 135 -7.31 -5.10 -7.90
C CYS A 135 -8.18 -6.03 -8.73
N THR A 136 -8.33 -7.26 -8.25
CA THR A 136 -9.15 -8.29 -8.87
C THR A 136 -9.97 -9.01 -7.82
N LEU A 137 -11.13 -9.52 -8.20
CA LEU A 137 -11.94 -10.39 -7.35
C LEU A 137 -11.50 -11.84 -7.60
N VAL A 138 -11.02 -12.51 -6.55
CA VAL A 138 -10.58 -13.90 -6.58
C VAL A 138 -11.35 -14.65 -5.50
N ASP A 139 -12.22 -15.58 -5.89
CA ASP A 139 -13.03 -16.39 -4.97
C ASP A 139 -13.84 -15.58 -3.92
N GLY A 140 -14.23 -14.35 -4.27
CA GLY A 140 -14.97 -13.43 -3.39
C GLY A 140 -14.10 -12.43 -2.62
N ASP A 141 -12.79 -12.63 -2.61
CA ASP A 141 -11.81 -11.74 -2.00
C ASP A 141 -11.29 -10.71 -3.00
N ILE A 142 -11.08 -9.47 -2.54
CA ILE A 142 -10.48 -8.43 -3.37
C ILE A 142 -8.97 -8.44 -3.14
N VAL A 143 -8.22 -8.79 -4.17
CA VAL A 143 -6.75 -8.89 -4.11
C VAL A 143 -6.14 -7.82 -5.00
N CYS A 144 -5.33 -6.94 -4.41
CA CYS A 144 -4.65 -5.87 -5.12
C CYS A 144 -3.18 -6.18 -5.35
N ASP A 145 -2.68 -5.74 -6.51
CA ASP A 145 -1.28 -5.90 -6.92
C ASP A 145 -0.51 -4.64 -6.53
N CYS A 146 -0.06 -4.59 -5.28
CA CYS A 146 0.63 -3.43 -4.74
C CYS A 146 2.12 -3.53 -5.09
N PRO A 147 2.71 -2.60 -5.86
CA PRO A 147 4.13 -2.65 -6.18
C PRO A 147 4.96 -2.59 -4.89
N MET A 148 6.02 -3.39 -4.86
CA MET A 148 7.01 -3.33 -3.80
C MET A 148 7.82 -2.06 -3.95
N VAL A 149 7.90 -1.27 -2.89
CA VAL A 149 8.60 0.01 -2.83
C VAL A 149 9.57 0.01 -1.66
N SER A 150 10.71 0.66 -1.84
CA SER A 150 11.60 1.05 -0.74
C SER A 150 11.98 2.52 -0.93
N VAL A 151 12.16 3.26 0.15
CA VAL A 151 12.59 4.66 0.07
C VAL A 151 14.09 4.76 0.36
N ASN A 152 14.82 5.44 -0.52
CA ASN A 152 16.22 5.78 -0.26
C ASN A 152 16.30 7.02 0.63
N SER A 153 16.11 6.81 1.93
CA SER A 153 16.12 7.83 2.97
C SER A 153 16.57 7.21 4.28
N ASN A 154 17.10 8.05 5.19
CA ASN A 154 17.39 7.65 6.57
C ASN A 154 16.17 7.79 7.50
N ALA A 155 15.02 8.20 6.98
CA ALA A 155 13.80 8.33 7.76
C ALA A 155 13.23 6.95 8.14
N THR A 156 12.66 6.86 9.34
CA THR A 156 11.88 5.68 9.78
C THR A 156 10.79 5.36 8.76
N GLN A 157 10.70 4.08 8.39
CA GLN A 157 9.61 3.59 7.55
C GLN A 157 8.46 3.14 8.46
N TYR A 158 7.25 3.63 8.17
CA TYR A 158 6.06 3.20 8.88
C TYR A 158 5.27 2.21 8.04
N LEU A 159 4.88 1.08 8.63
CA LEU A 159 3.98 0.11 8.02
C LEU A 159 2.59 0.24 8.65
N SER A 160 1.54 0.19 7.82
CA SER A 160 0.15 0.11 8.29
C SER A 160 -0.23 -1.34 8.53
N LEU A 161 -0.84 -1.61 9.69
CA LEU A 161 -1.20 -2.95 10.13
C LEU A 161 -2.65 -3.00 10.56
N SER A 162 -3.29 -4.13 10.31
CA SER A 162 -4.48 -4.51 11.05
C SER A 162 -4.13 -4.72 12.54
N THR A 163 -5.09 -4.51 13.42
CA THR A 163 -4.91 -4.82 14.85
C THR A 163 -4.61 -6.30 15.09
N ARG A 164 -5.07 -7.17 14.19
CA ARG A 164 -4.80 -8.61 14.20
C ARG A 164 -3.34 -8.91 13.87
N ALA A 165 -2.82 -8.37 12.75
CA ALA A 165 -1.42 -8.54 12.37
C ALA A 165 -0.49 -8.06 13.49
N CYS A 166 -0.82 -6.92 14.11
CA CYS A 166 -0.07 -6.42 15.26
C CYS A 166 -0.04 -7.38 16.47
N ALA A 167 -1.13 -8.14 16.70
CA ALA A 167 -1.23 -9.08 17.81
C ALA A 167 -0.58 -10.44 17.52
N GLU A 168 -0.57 -10.87 16.26
CA GLU A 168 -0.13 -12.21 15.85
C GLU A 168 1.33 -12.24 15.36
N GLU A 169 1.84 -11.13 14.82
CA GLU A 169 3.19 -11.06 14.25
C GLU A 169 4.23 -10.66 15.30
N ALA A 170 5.25 -11.50 15.46
CA ALA A 170 6.37 -11.21 16.38
C ALA A 170 7.20 -9.99 15.94
N ASP A 171 7.30 -9.75 14.63
CA ASP A 171 8.05 -8.64 14.04
C ASP A 171 7.41 -8.20 12.70
N PRO A 172 6.49 -7.23 12.73
CA PRO A 172 5.83 -6.75 11.51
C PRO A 172 6.80 -6.18 10.46
N CYS A 173 7.99 -5.74 10.87
CA CYS A 173 8.99 -5.19 9.94
C CYS A 173 9.69 -6.27 9.09
N LYS A 174 9.50 -7.55 9.41
CA LYS A 174 9.94 -8.69 8.59
C LYS A 174 8.84 -9.23 7.67
N MET A 175 7.63 -8.74 7.81
CA MET A 175 6.46 -9.13 7.02
C MET A 175 6.21 -8.09 5.92
N THR A 176 5.39 -8.44 4.93
CA THR A 176 5.00 -7.50 3.87
C THR A 176 3.66 -6.90 4.24
N HIS A 177 3.64 -5.58 4.42
CA HIS A 177 2.45 -4.80 4.73
C HIS A 177 2.36 -3.60 3.82
N ASN A 178 1.19 -2.96 3.81
CA ASN A 178 1.05 -1.67 3.18
C ASN A 178 1.77 -0.59 3.99
N GLY A 179 2.11 0.51 3.34
CA GLY A 179 2.78 1.64 3.97
C GLY A 179 2.73 2.89 3.11
N ASP A 180 3.12 4.01 3.72
CA ASP A 180 3.38 5.25 2.98
C ASP A 180 4.88 5.46 2.86
N PRO A 181 5.37 6.02 1.74
CA PRO A 181 6.78 6.32 1.61
C PRO A 181 7.30 7.22 2.75
N ALA A 182 8.35 6.75 3.42
CA ALA A 182 9.07 7.53 4.43
C ALA A 182 9.52 8.89 3.87
N GLY A 183 9.37 9.95 4.68
CA GLY A 183 9.74 11.31 4.28
C GLY A 183 8.78 11.98 3.30
N SER A 184 7.65 11.35 2.95
CA SER A 184 6.55 12.05 2.29
C SER A 184 6.00 13.19 3.17
N GLU A 185 5.49 14.24 2.52
CA GLU A 185 4.89 15.38 3.25
C GLU A 185 3.66 14.96 4.07
N VAL A 186 2.98 13.88 3.63
CA VAL A 186 1.77 13.38 4.27
C VAL A 186 2.14 12.33 5.32
N LYS A 187 2.22 12.76 6.59
CA LYS A 187 2.66 11.92 7.72
C LYS A 187 1.54 11.12 8.36
N LEU A 188 0.78 10.37 7.56
CA LEU A 188 -0.48 9.75 7.99
C LEU A 188 -0.31 8.77 9.15
N HIS A 189 0.76 7.97 9.09
CA HIS A 189 1.09 6.96 10.07
C HIS A 189 1.48 7.51 11.44
N GLN A 190 1.93 8.78 11.52
CA GLN A 190 2.24 9.43 12.80
C GLN A 190 0.99 9.69 13.65
N HIS A 191 -0.19 9.59 13.06
CA HIS A 191 -1.47 9.76 13.74
C HIS A 191 -2.14 8.43 14.08
N PHE A 192 -1.46 7.31 13.85
CA PHE A 192 -1.98 5.98 14.17
C PHE A 192 -1.47 5.55 15.54
N ALA A 193 -2.24 4.72 16.24
CA ALA A 193 -1.72 4.07 17.43
C ALA A 193 -0.54 3.18 17.03
N GLN A 194 0.50 3.13 17.86
CA GLN A 194 1.65 2.28 17.60
C GLN A 194 1.30 0.83 17.91
N CYS A 195 1.79 -0.08 17.07
CA CYS A 195 1.74 -1.49 17.33
C CYS A 195 2.75 -1.81 18.43
N SER A 196 2.26 -2.06 19.64
CA SER A 196 3.06 -2.65 20.69
C SER A 196 3.04 -4.16 20.49
N ALA A 197 3.93 -4.68 19.65
CA ALA A 197 4.19 -6.12 19.64
C ALA A 197 4.65 -6.51 21.05
N ASN A 198 3.78 -7.19 21.79
CA ASN A 198 3.86 -7.51 23.22
C ASN A 198 3.63 -6.31 24.18
N PRO A 199 2.48 -6.23 24.89
CA PRO A 199 2.51 -5.55 26.19
C PRO A 199 3.61 -6.22 27.04
N PRO A 200 4.38 -5.46 27.84
CA PRO A 200 5.37 -6.05 28.72
C PRO A 200 4.70 -7.15 29.55
N ASP A 201 5.30 -8.35 29.56
CA ASP A 201 4.83 -9.45 30.40
C ASP A 201 4.69 -8.91 31.83
N PRO A 202 3.46 -8.88 32.40
CA PRO A 202 3.25 -8.37 33.76
C PRO A 202 3.98 -9.21 34.82
N CYS A 203 4.57 -10.35 34.43
CA CYS A 203 5.39 -11.22 35.26
C CYS A 203 6.91 -11.15 34.98
N ALA A 204 7.37 -10.32 34.05
CA ALA A 204 8.81 -10.15 33.84
C ALA A 204 9.43 -9.36 35.02
N PRO A 205 10.46 -9.89 35.70
CA PRO A 205 11.11 -9.16 36.78
C PRO A 205 11.83 -7.92 36.24
N THR A 206 11.57 -6.77 36.85
CA THR A 206 12.26 -5.51 36.58
C THR A 206 13.75 -5.61 36.98
N PRO A 207 14.66 -5.01 36.20
CA PRO A 207 16.10 -4.97 36.53
C PRO A 207 16.41 -4.12 37.77
#